data_AF-A0A2V5MNZ4-F1
#
_entry.id   AF-A0A2V5MNZ4-F1
#
_cell.length_a   1.000
_cell.length_b   1.000
_cell.length_c   1.000
_cell.angle_alpha   90.00
_cell.angle_beta   90.00
_cell.angle_gamma   90.00
#
_symmetry.space_group_name_H-M   'P 1'
#
loop_
_entity.id
_entity.type
_entity.pdbx_description
1 polymer ?
#
loop_
_entity_poly.entity_id
_entity_poly.type
_entity_poly.pdbx_seq_one_letter_code
_entity_poly.pdbx_strand_id
1 'polypeptide(L)'
;MRKAYDAWLAEKPFEYPNADPHPFVPKLYETPGTRQAAEANVRAANSLEEARKAGTVSGQYLANTVLFATVLFFASASSRFEQRRVRVVAFAFAVTVFLFAVVRTAMLP
;
A
#
# COMPACT_ATOMS: atom_id res chain seq x y z
N MET A 1 -38.33 -7.12 -0.26
CA MET A 1 -39.24 -6.97 -1.42
C MET A 1 -40.57 -6.34 -1.03
N ARG A 2 -41.44 -7.02 -0.26
CA ARG A 2 -42.79 -6.50 0.08
C ARG A 2 -42.78 -5.11 0.72
N LYS A 3 -41.93 -4.89 1.72
CA LYS A 3 -41.75 -3.58 2.36
C LYS A 3 -41.38 -2.43 1.39
N ALA A 4 -40.57 -2.72 0.37
CA ALA A 4 -40.15 -1.72 -0.63
C ALA A 4 -41.27 -1.43 -1.62
N TYR A 5 -42.02 -2.47 -2.01
CA TYR A 5 -43.21 -2.34 -2.84
C TYR A 5 -44.32 -1.54 -2.15
N ASP A 6 -44.58 -1.84 -0.88
CA ASP A 6 -45.59 -1.14 -0.08
C ASP A 6 -45.21 0.33 0.13
N ALA A 7 -43.92 0.62 0.39
CA ALA A 7 -43.41 1.99 0.50
C ALA A 7 -43.51 2.77 -0.82
N TRP A 8 -43.19 2.13 -1.94
CA TRP A 8 -43.35 2.71 -3.27
C TRP A 8 -44.82 3.02 -3.59
N LEU A 9 -45.73 2.10 -3.26
CA LEU A 9 -47.16 2.29 -3.50
C LEU A 9 -47.73 3.44 -2.62
N ALA A 10 -47.17 3.65 -1.42
CA ALA A 10 -47.52 4.76 -0.55
C ALA A 10 -47.11 6.14 -1.12
N GLU A 11 -46.12 6.21 -2.02
CA GLU A 11 -45.76 7.43 -2.74
C GLU A 11 -46.74 7.79 -3.87
N LYS A 12 -47.73 6.93 -4.14
CA LYS A 12 -48.73 7.08 -5.22
C LYS A 12 -48.09 7.37 -6.59
N PRO A 13 -47.31 6.43 -7.13
CA PRO A 13 -46.50 6.63 -8.33
C PRO A 13 -47.29 6.87 -9.62
N PHE A 14 -48.59 6.57 -9.60
CA PHE A 14 -49.49 6.81 -10.73
C PHE A 14 -50.18 8.18 -10.69
N GLU A 15 -50.12 8.88 -9.55
CA GLU A 15 -50.76 10.19 -9.35
C GLU A 15 -49.73 11.32 -9.33
N TYR A 16 -48.54 11.07 -8.76
CA TYR A 16 -47.53 12.10 -8.60
C TYR A 16 -46.29 11.88 -9.49
N PRO A 17 -45.94 12.85 -10.35
CA PRO A 17 -44.76 12.75 -11.22
C PRO A 17 -43.42 12.72 -10.49
N ASN A 18 -43.39 13.06 -9.19
CA ASN A 18 -42.19 13.11 -8.36
C ASN A 18 -41.95 11.83 -7.55
N ALA A 19 -42.85 10.86 -7.61
CA ALA A 19 -42.69 9.58 -6.93
C ALA A 19 -41.53 8.77 -7.54
N ASP A 20 -40.94 7.87 -6.76
CA ASP A 20 -39.87 7.02 -7.27
C ASP A 20 -40.40 6.16 -8.45
N PRO A 21 -39.61 5.98 -9.53
CA PRO A 21 -40.09 5.33 -10.77
C PRO A 21 -40.40 3.84 -10.61
N HIS A 22 -39.80 3.17 -9.61
CA HIS A 22 -40.03 1.76 -9.32
C HIS A 22 -39.65 1.40 -7.87
N PRO A 23 -40.15 0.29 -7.30
CA PRO A 23 -39.92 -0.05 -5.90
C PRO A 23 -38.50 -0.51 -5.56
N PHE A 24 -37.67 -0.81 -6.57
CA PHE A 24 -36.29 -1.26 -6.39
C PHE A 24 -35.25 -0.13 -6.46
N VAL A 25 -35.67 1.12 -6.29
CA VAL A 25 -34.70 2.22 -6.19
C VAL A 25 -33.88 2.08 -4.91
N PRO A 26 -32.61 2.53 -4.89
CA PRO A 26 -31.76 2.43 -3.70
C PRO A 26 -32.35 3.08 -2.43
N LYS A 27 -33.24 4.07 -2.60
CA LYS A 27 -33.98 4.73 -1.52
C LYS A 27 -34.99 3.80 -0.83
N LEU A 28 -35.60 2.87 -1.56
CA LEU A 28 -36.70 2.02 -1.09
C LEU A 28 -36.28 0.55 -0.89
N TYR A 29 -35.27 0.09 -1.62
CA TYR A 29 -34.78 -1.26 -1.55
C TYR A 29 -33.25 -1.32 -1.52
N GLU A 30 -32.74 -1.87 -0.44
CA GLU A 30 -31.33 -2.25 -0.33
C GLU A 30 -31.20 -3.76 -0.58
N THR A 31 -30.37 -4.15 -1.55
CA THR A 31 -30.15 -5.55 -1.89
C THR A 31 -29.51 -6.29 -0.70
N PRO A 32 -29.98 -7.50 -0.34
CA PRO A 32 -29.39 -8.28 0.73
C PRO A 32 -27.87 -8.40 0.56
N GLY A 33 -27.13 -8.04 1.61
CA GLY A 33 -25.67 -8.14 1.61
C GLY A 33 -24.92 -6.92 1.07
N THR A 34 -25.56 -5.90 0.48
CA THR A 34 -24.83 -4.69 0.03
C THR A 34 -24.14 -3.98 1.17
N ARG A 35 -24.83 -3.82 2.31
CA ARG A 35 -24.23 -3.24 3.52
C ARG A 35 -23.05 -4.06 4.02
N GLN A 36 -23.23 -5.37 4.12
CA GLN A 36 -22.19 -6.29 4.60
C GLN A 36 -20.98 -6.30 3.67
N ALA A 37 -21.21 -6.24 2.35
CA ALA A 37 -20.17 -6.12 1.34
C ALA A 37 -19.46 -4.75 1.41
N ALA A 38 -20.20 -3.65 1.61
CA ALA A 38 -19.62 -2.32 1.79
C ALA A 38 -18.75 -2.28 3.06
N GLU A 39 -19.24 -2.80 4.17
CA GLU A 39 -18.47 -2.92 5.41
C GLU A 39 -17.23 -3.81 5.23
N ALA A 40 -17.36 -4.94 4.52
CA ALA A 40 -16.24 -5.81 4.22
C ALA A 40 -15.18 -5.13 3.35
N ASN A 41 -15.60 -4.36 2.34
CA ASN A 41 -14.71 -3.58 1.50
C ASN A 41 -13.97 -2.50 2.29
N VAL A 42 -14.65 -1.81 3.20
CA VAL A 42 -14.01 -0.83 4.10
C VAL A 42 -12.97 -1.51 5.00
N ARG A 43 -13.30 -2.66 5.60
CA ARG A 43 -12.33 -3.43 6.40
C ARG A 43 -11.13 -3.87 5.57
N ALA A 44 -11.37 -4.40 4.37
CA ALA A 44 -10.30 -4.83 3.48
C ALA A 44 -9.39 -3.67 3.06
N ALA A 45 -9.96 -2.50 2.76
CA ALA A 45 -9.19 -1.29 2.45
C ALA A 45 -8.30 -0.87 3.62
N ASN A 46 -8.82 -0.88 4.85
CA ASN A 46 -8.04 -0.57 6.05
C ASN A 46 -6.89 -1.56 6.25
N SER A 47 -7.17 -2.87 6.15
CA SER A 47 -6.14 -3.91 6.27
C SER A 47 -5.07 -3.82 5.18
N LEU A 48 -5.46 -3.46 3.95
CA LEU A 48 -4.51 -3.22 2.85
C LEU A 48 -3.61 -2.02 3.13
N GLU A 49 -4.15 -0.95 3.73
CA GLU A 49 -3.35 0.21 4.08
C GLU A 49 -2.35 -0.08 5.20
N GLU A 50 -2.77 -0.82 6.23
CA GLU A 50 -1.88 -1.32 7.28
C GLU A 50 -0.78 -2.23 6.71
N ALA A 51 -1.16 -3.18 5.84
CA ALA A 51 -0.21 -4.07 5.18
C ALA A 51 0.76 -3.30 4.28
N ARG A 52 0.31 -2.25 3.59
CA ARG A 52 1.18 -1.40 2.78
C ARG A 52 2.18 -0.64 3.67
N LYS A 53 1.74 -0.07 4.79
CA LYS A 53 2.61 0.60 5.77
C LYS A 53 3.68 -0.36 6.31
N ALA A 54 3.28 -1.57 6.70
CA ALA A 54 4.21 -2.62 7.14
C ALA A 54 5.16 -3.08 6.01
N GLY A 55 4.66 -3.21 4.78
CA GLY A 55 5.45 -3.60 3.60
C GLY A 55 6.53 -2.59 3.24
N THR A 56 6.29 -1.29 3.43
CA THR A 56 7.31 -0.24 3.23
C THR A 56 8.53 -0.46 4.11
N VAL A 57 8.33 -0.89 5.36
CA VAL A 57 9.41 -1.18 6.31
C VAL A 57 10.25 -2.38 5.81
N SER A 58 9.59 -3.47 5.43
CA SER A 58 10.26 -4.64 4.86
C SER A 58 11.05 -4.32 3.59
N GLY A 59 10.50 -3.50 2.70
CA GLY A 59 11.20 -3.03 1.49
C GLY A 59 12.43 -2.18 1.80
N GLN A 60 12.38 -1.38 2.86
CA GLN A 60 13.53 -0.59 3.32
C GLN A 60 14.65 -1.51 3.84
N TYR A 61 14.34 -2.52 4.65
CA TYR A 61 15.34 -3.49 5.09
C TYR A 61 15.95 -4.30 3.93
N LEU A 62 15.14 -4.74 2.96
CA LEU A 62 15.64 -5.44 1.77
C LEU A 62 16.65 -4.57 0.99
N ALA A 63 16.32 -3.30 0.77
CA ALA A 63 17.22 -2.36 0.10
C ALA A 63 18.54 -2.17 0.87
N ASN A 64 18.50 -2.13 2.21
CA ASN A 64 19.72 -2.05 3.03
C ASN A 64 20.61 -3.28 2.84
N THR A 65 20.04 -4.49 2.81
CA THR A 65 20.81 -5.72 2.59
C THR A 65 21.53 -5.70 1.24
N VAL A 66 20.86 -5.24 0.18
CA VAL A 66 21.47 -5.10 -1.16
C VAL A 66 22.59 -4.06 -1.17
N LEU A 67 22.40 -2.92 -0.47
CA LEU A 67 23.46 -1.92 -0.30
C LEU A 67 24.68 -2.50 0.42
N PHE A 68 24.48 -3.23 1.52
CA PHE A 68 25.59 -3.87 2.24
C PHE A 68 26.31 -4.92 1.39
N ALA A 69 25.58 -5.75 0.62
CA ALA A 69 26.19 -6.70 -0.31
C ALA A 69 27.05 -6.00 -1.37
N THR A 70 26.58 -4.86 -1.88
CA THR A 70 27.30 -4.03 -2.84
C THR A 70 28.58 -3.45 -2.24
N VAL A 71 28.53 -2.98 -0.99
CA VAL A 71 29.71 -2.51 -0.24
C VAL A 71 30.75 -3.63 -0.10
N LEU A 72 30.32 -4.82 0.34
CA LEU A 72 31.22 -5.98 0.49
C LEU A 72 31.85 -6.39 -0.85
N PHE A 73 31.09 -6.35 -1.94
CA PHE A 73 31.58 -6.61 -3.28
C PHE A 73 32.69 -5.64 -3.67
N PHE A 74 32.47 -4.32 -3.53
CA PHE A 74 33.48 -3.32 -3.86
C PHE A 74 34.68 -3.37 -2.93
N ALA A 75 34.48 -3.65 -1.64
CA ALA A 75 35.58 -3.85 -0.69
C ALA A 75 36.45 -5.04 -1.11
N SER A 76 35.85 -6.18 -1.47
CA SER A 76 36.56 -7.36 -1.98
C SER A 76 37.27 -7.07 -3.31
N ALA A 77 36.60 -6.43 -4.27
CA ALA A 77 37.17 -6.07 -5.55
C ALA A 77 38.33 -5.08 -5.43
N SER A 78 38.28 -4.13 -4.48
CA SER A 78 39.34 -3.15 -4.25
C SER A 78 40.68 -3.78 -3.89
N SER A 79 40.65 -4.95 -3.23
CA SER A 79 41.86 -5.67 -2.80
C SER A 79 42.64 -6.31 -3.96
N ARG A 80 42.01 -6.47 -5.13
CA ARG A 80 42.59 -7.08 -6.34
C ARG A 80 43.38 -6.10 -7.22
N PHE A 81 43.29 -4.79 -6.98
CA PHE A 81 44.01 -3.80 -7.79
C PHE A 81 45.45 -3.61 -7.31
N GLU A 82 46.43 -3.82 -8.19
CA GLU A 82 47.86 -3.56 -7.93
C GLU A 82 48.16 -2.06 -7.78
N GLN A 83 47.38 -1.20 -8.44
CA GLN A 83 47.59 0.25 -8.39
C GLN A 83 47.07 0.84 -7.08
N ARG A 84 48.00 1.27 -6.21
CA ARG A 84 47.74 1.78 -4.86
C ARG A 84 46.76 2.96 -4.83
N ARG A 85 46.77 3.85 -5.84
CA ARG A 85 45.83 4.97 -5.96
C ARG A 85 44.39 4.49 -6.20
N VAL A 86 44.19 3.56 -7.13
CA VAL A 86 42.86 3.01 -7.47
C VAL A 86 42.27 2.26 -6.28
N ARG A 87 43.10 1.48 -5.58
CA ARG A 87 42.71 0.77 -4.35
C ARG A 87 42.21 1.71 -3.25
N VAL A 88 42.90 2.83 -3.01
CA VAL A 88 42.50 3.81 -1.98
C VAL A 88 41.21 4.53 -2.37
N VAL A 89 41.03 4.92 -3.63
CA VAL A 89 39.79 5.58 -4.10
C VAL A 89 38.59 4.63 -4.00
N ALA A 90 38.75 3.37 -4.45
CA ALA A 90 37.70 2.37 -4.36
C ALA A 90 37.34 2.05 -2.89
N PHE A 91 38.33 1.96 -2.01
CA PHE A 91 38.11 1.74 -0.58
C PHE A 91 37.39 2.93 0.07
N ALA A 92 37.83 4.16 -0.20
CA ALA A 92 37.18 5.36 0.32
C ALA A 92 35.71 5.45 -0.13
N PHE A 93 35.44 5.17 -1.40
CA PHE A 93 34.07 5.10 -1.93
C PHE A 93 33.22 4.05 -1.21
N ALA A 94 33.75 2.84 -0.99
CA ALA A 94 33.06 1.79 -0.26
C ALA A 94 32.73 2.21 1.19
N VAL A 95 33.65 2.89 1.88
CA VAL A 95 33.43 3.44 3.22
C VAL A 95 32.35 4.52 3.22
N THR A 96 32.34 5.43 2.24
CA THR A 96 31.31 6.46 2.13
C THR A 96 29.91 5.85 1.94
N VAL A 97 29.78 4.88 1.04
CA VAL A 97 28.52 4.16 0.81
C VAL A 97 28.09 3.36 2.04
N PHE A 98 29.04 2.74 2.74
CA PHE A 98 28.78 2.03 3.99
C PHE A 98 28.22 2.95 5.08
N LEU A 99 28.87 4.10 5.32
CA LEU A 99 28.40 5.07 6.31
C LEU A 99 27.00 5.59 5.95
N PHE A 100 26.74 5.87 4.67
CA PHE A 100 25.41 6.25 4.20
C PHE A 100 24.36 5.16 4.48
N ALA A 101 24.66 3.89 4.19
CA ALA A 101 23.76 2.77 4.45
C ALA A 101 23.49 2.57 5.96
N VAL A 102 24.52 2.72 6.80
CA VAL A 102 24.39 2.63 8.26
C VAL A 102 23.51 3.75 8.81
N VAL A 103 23.75 4.99 8.40
CA VAL A 103 22.94 6.15 8.83
C VAL A 103 21.50 5.97 8.37
N ARG A 104 21.28 5.56 7.12
CA ARG A 104 19.93 5.28 6.59
C ARG A 104 19.24 4.15 7.35
N THR A 105 19.98 3.13 7.78
CA THR A 105 19.44 2.04 8.61
C THR A 105 19.08 2.51 10.02
N ALA A 106 19.92 3.34 10.63
CA ALA A 106 19.72 3.85 11.99
C ALA A 106 18.61 4.91 12.10
N MET A 107 18.29 5.60 10.99
CA MET A 107 17.19 6.58 10.92
C MET A 107 15.83 5.96 10.57
N LEU A 108 15.78 4.66 10.25
CA LEU A 108 14.52 3.95 10.07
C LEU A 108 13.93 3.61 11.44
N PRO A 109 12.61 3.84 11.65
CA PRO A 109 11.92 3.52 12.90
C PRO A 109 11.87 2.01 13.18
#